data_AF-A0A6M8VKQ6-F1
#
_entry.id   AF-A0A6M8VKQ6-F1
#
_cell.length_a   1.000
_cell.length_b   1.000
_cell.length_c   1.000
_cell.angle_alpha   90.00
_cell.angle_beta   90.00
_cell.angle_gamma   90.00
#
_symmetry.space_group_name_H-M   'P 1'
#
loop_
_entity.id
_entity.type
_entity.pdbx_description
1 polymer ?
#
loop_
_entity_poly.entity_id
_entity_poly.type
_entity_poly.pdbx_seq_one_letter_code
_entity_poly.pdbx_strand_id
1 'polypeptide(L)'
;MNNKLSISFLIFFAALFTSIIHPQQSSISKTVNYISEYIASEKFISIRSHVGDLAASDSIYSEAVKYCQGDIGDALLCLMLATVPYREVPITIPLINIVLYYPLTSADEETFLKKNDNLPRYLFIDSPDNDYGDQDKLAHFFGSAFLSYESSIFDLGKLIGYFVEVFEENFKVQSKVDYRDLDVNDYGRLFGNLLKSDSTILPSKIFLLRSLRFLRVTL
;
A
#
# COMPACT_ATOMS: atom_id res chain seq x y z
N MET A 1 -24.85 45.51 -33.49
CA MET A 1 -23.38 45.29 -33.45
C MET A 1 -22.90 44.39 -32.29
N ASN A 2 -23.78 43.72 -31.52
CA ASN A 2 -23.37 43.05 -30.27
C ASN A 2 -23.10 41.53 -30.34
N ASN A 3 -23.51 40.84 -31.42
CA ASN A 3 -23.38 39.37 -31.46
C ASN A 3 -21.98 38.88 -31.87
N LYS A 4 -21.25 39.62 -32.72
CA LYS A 4 -19.91 39.22 -33.18
C LYS A 4 -18.86 39.28 -32.07
N LEU A 5 -18.98 40.26 -31.17
CA LEU A 5 -18.07 40.41 -30.02
C LEU A 5 -18.30 39.27 -29.00
N SER A 6 -19.56 38.90 -28.78
CA SER A 6 -19.96 37.79 -27.88
C SER A 6 -19.47 36.44 -28.38
N ILE A 7 -19.63 36.15 -29.68
CA ILE A 7 -19.16 34.89 -30.29
C ILE A 7 -17.63 34.79 -30.22
N SER A 8 -16.91 35.89 -30.48
CA SER A 8 -15.45 35.92 -30.42
C SER A 8 -14.94 35.71 -28.99
N PHE A 9 -15.64 36.26 -27.99
CA PHE A 9 -15.33 36.06 -26.58
C PHE A 9 -15.59 34.61 -26.14
N LEU A 10 -16.66 33.98 -26.64
CA LEU A 10 -16.99 32.59 -26.33
C LEU A 10 -15.99 31.60 -26.95
N ILE A 11 -15.51 31.87 -28.16
CA ILE A 11 -14.46 31.09 -28.83
C ILE A 11 -13.13 31.26 -28.08
N PHE A 12 -12.79 32.48 -27.65
CA PHE A 12 -11.60 32.74 -26.84
C PHE A 12 -11.67 32.05 -25.48
N PHE A 13 -12.83 32.08 -24.82
CA PHE A 13 -13.04 31.39 -23.55
C PHE A 13 -12.93 29.87 -23.73
N ALA A 14 -13.56 29.29 -24.76
CA ALA A 14 -13.43 27.86 -25.06
C ALA A 14 -11.98 27.44 -25.37
N ALA A 15 -11.21 28.28 -26.05
CA ALA A 15 -9.80 28.03 -26.33
C ALA A 15 -8.90 28.10 -25.08
N LEU A 16 -9.28 28.86 -24.04
CA LEU A 16 -8.57 28.88 -22.76
C LEU A 16 -8.76 27.58 -21.97
N PHE A 17 -9.85 26.83 -22.19
CA PHE A 17 -10.10 25.53 -21.54
C PHE A 17 -9.61 24.33 -22.37
N THR A 18 -9.08 24.53 -23.58
CA THR A 18 -8.45 23.46 -24.38
C THR A 18 -7.00 23.17 -24.00
N SER A 19 -6.51 23.68 -22.86
CA SER A 19 -5.27 23.16 -22.32
C SER A 19 -5.48 21.67 -22.08
N ILE A 20 -4.83 20.83 -22.88
CA ILE A 20 -4.75 19.40 -22.69
C ILE A 20 -4.06 19.23 -21.34
N ILE A 21 -4.86 19.10 -20.27
CA ILE A 21 -4.36 18.68 -18.98
C ILE A 21 -3.97 17.23 -19.22
N HIS A 22 -2.72 16.98 -19.60
CA HIS A 22 -2.17 15.64 -19.53
C HIS A 22 -2.24 15.25 -18.06
N PRO A 23 -3.06 14.26 -17.66
CA PRO A 23 -3.09 13.83 -16.27
C PRO A 23 -1.69 13.32 -15.92
N GLN A 24 -0.94 14.12 -15.17
CA GLN A 24 0.40 13.76 -14.75
C GLN A 24 0.25 12.81 -13.56
N GLN A 25 0.59 11.54 -13.77
CA GLN A 25 0.63 10.56 -12.70
C GLN A 25 1.74 10.94 -11.71
N SER A 26 1.42 10.95 -10.40
CA SER A 26 2.39 11.23 -9.34
C SER A 26 3.48 10.16 -9.27
N SER A 27 4.63 10.48 -8.68
CA SER A 27 5.72 9.51 -8.44
C SER A 27 5.24 8.31 -7.61
N ILE A 28 4.45 8.56 -6.56
CA ILE A 28 3.82 7.52 -5.73
C ILE A 28 2.94 6.63 -6.59
N SER A 29 2.04 7.19 -7.39
CA SER A 29 1.12 6.39 -8.23
C SER A 29 1.88 5.56 -9.27
N LYS A 30 2.94 6.10 -9.88
CA LYS A 30 3.81 5.32 -10.79
C LYS A 30 4.49 4.16 -10.07
N THR A 31 5.00 4.40 -8.87
CA THR A 31 5.68 3.39 -8.05
C THR A 31 4.72 2.30 -7.60
N VAL A 32 3.52 2.66 -7.15
CA VAL A 32 2.47 1.69 -6.78
C VAL A 32 2.08 0.82 -7.96
N ASN A 33 1.91 1.40 -9.16
CA ASN A 33 1.65 0.63 -10.37
C ASN A 33 2.80 -0.31 -10.70
N TYR A 34 4.03 0.18 -10.67
CA TYR A 34 5.22 -0.63 -10.93
C TYR A 34 5.31 -1.83 -9.97
N ILE A 35 5.13 -1.61 -8.67
CA ILE A 35 5.16 -2.69 -7.67
C ILE A 35 4.02 -3.68 -7.92
N SER A 36 2.82 -3.19 -8.26
CA SER A 36 1.67 -4.04 -8.57
C SER A 36 1.92 -4.91 -9.81
N GLU A 37 2.45 -4.33 -10.89
CA GLU A 37 2.87 -5.04 -12.11
C GLU A 37 3.98 -6.06 -11.81
N TYR A 38 4.94 -5.70 -10.95
CA TYR A 38 5.98 -6.62 -10.52
C TYR A 38 5.42 -7.84 -9.82
N ILE A 39 4.52 -7.67 -8.84
CA ILE A 39 3.87 -8.78 -8.14
C ILE A 39 2.99 -9.61 -9.09
N ALA A 40 2.33 -8.98 -10.07
CA ALA A 40 1.56 -9.67 -11.11
C ALA A 40 2.43 -10.39 -12.16
N SER A 41 3.74 -10.14 -12.20
CA SER A 41 4.61 -10.64 -13.27
C SER A 41 4.97 -12.12 -13.12
N GLU A 42 5.19 -12.80 -14.25
CA GLU A 42 5.72 -14.19 -14.28
C GLU A 42 7.06 -14.33 -13.55
N LYS A 43 7.88 -13.27 -13.56
CA LYS A 43 9.14 -13.21 -12.81
C LYS A 43 8.88 -13.39 -11.31
N PHE A 44 7.93 -12.66 -10.75
CA PHE A 44 7.62 -12.75 -9.33
C PHE A 44 6.94 -14.09 -8.97
N ILE A 45 6.01 -14.57 -9.80
CA ILE A 45 5.37 -15.89 -9.65
C ILE A 45 6.44 -17.00 -9.58
N SER A 46 7.42 -16.93 -10.48
CA SER A 46 8.55 -17.85 -10.49
C SER A 46 9.35 -17.76 -9.19
N ILE A 47 9.72 -16.56 -8.73
CA ILE A 47 10.43 -16.38 -7.45
C ILE A 47 9.63 -16.99 -6.29
N ARG A 48 8.36 -16.61 -6.14
CA ARG A 48 7.48 -17.08 -5.06
C ARG A 48 7.34 -18.60 -5.04
N SER A 49 7.18 -19.24 -6.19
CA SER A 49 7.07 -20.71 -6.26
C SER A 49 8.35 -21.44 -5.86
N HIS A 50 9.53 -20.82 -6.03
CA HIS A 50 10.81 -21.43 -5.66
C HIS A 50 11.21 -21.18 -4.21
N VAL A 51 10.93 -20.00 -3.66
CA VAL A 51 11.42 -19.60 -2.32
C VAL A 51 10.32 -19.55 -1.25
N GLY A 52 9.05 -19.65 -1.65
CA GLY A 52 7.89 -19.52 -0.77
C GLY A 52 7.56 -18.07 -0.38
N ASP A 53 6.40 -17.90 0.25
CA ASP A 53 5.80 -16.59 0.56
C ASP A 53 6.70 -15.72 1.45
N LEU A 54 7.28 -16.31 2.49
CA LEU A 54 8.15 -15.63 3.44
C LEU A 54 9.37 -14.99 2.77
N ALA A 55 10.05 -15.69 1.86
CA ALA A 55 11.22 -15.14 1.18
C ALA A 55 10.81 -14.27 -0.03
N ALA A 56 9.66 -14.54 -0.63
CA ALA A 56 9.12 -13.72 -1.72
C ALA A 56 8.85 -12.27 -1.27
N SER A 57 8.45 -12.05 -0.02
CA SER A 57 8.26 -10.68 0.51
C SER A 57 9.53 -9.83 0.47
N ASP A 58 10.70 -10.45 0.61
CA ASP A 58 11.99 -9.73 0.50
C ASP A 58 12.23 -9.25 -0.92
N SER A 59 11.79 -10.03 -1.90
CA SER A 59 11.90 -9.69 -3.31
C SER A 59 11.01 -8.50 -3.66
N ILE A 60 9.78 -8.44 -3.11
CA ILE A 60 8.89 -7.28 -3.27
C ILE A 60 9.53 -6.03 -2.66
N TYR A 61 10.01 -6.13 -1.42
CA TYR A 61 10.67 -5.01 -0.73
C TYR A 61 11.90 -4.51 -1.50
N SER A 62 12.77 -5.42 -1.93
CA SER A 62 13.99 -5.08 -2.64
C SER A 62 13.72 -4.43 -4.00
N GLU A 63 12.73 -4.92 -4.75
CA GLU A 63 12.37 -4.32 -6.05
C GLU A 63 11.76 -2.92 -5.86
N ALA A 64 10.95 -2.70 -4.81
CA ALA A 64 10.42 -1.39 -4.47
C ALA A 64 11.53 -0.39 -4.09
N VAL A 65 12.43 -0.77 -3.17
CA VAL A 65 13.57 0.09 -2.77
C VAL A 65 14.45 0.43 -3.97
N LYS A 66 14.68 -0.55 -4.86
CA LYS A 66 15.44 -0.32 -6.09
C LYS A 66 14.74 0.67 -7.02
N TYR A 67 13.43 0.55 -7.23
CA TYR A 67 12.66 1.48 -8.06
C TYR A 67 12.65 2.90 -7.48
N CYS A 68 12.55 3.01 -6.15
CA CYS A 68 12.68 4.25 -5.39
C CYS A 68 14.13 4.75 -5.25
N GLN A 69 15.10 4.16 -5.96
CA GLN A 69 16.51 4.58 -5.96
C GLN A 69 17.15 4.62 -4.55
N GLY A 70 16.70 3.73 -3.66
CA GLY A 70 17.17 3.65 -2.28
C GLY A 70 16.39 4.52 -1.29
N ASP A 71 15.37 5.27 -1.72
CA ASP A 71 14.46 5.96 -0.81
C ASP A 71 13.52 4.94 -0.13
N ILE A 72 13.87 4.58 1.11
CA ILE A 72 13.16 3.58 1.90
C ILE A 72 11.79 4.10 2.34
N GLY A 73 11.66 5.41 2.65
CA GLY A 73 10.40 6.00 3.10
C GLY A 73 9.33 5.89 2.01
N ASP A 74 9.67 6.36 0.81
CA ASP A 74 8.81 6.26 -0.36
C ASP A 74 8.53 4.80 -0.74
N ALA A 75 9.53 3.92 -0.65
CA ALA A 75 9.34 2.49 -0.90
C ALA A 75 8.33 1.87 0.07
N LEU A 76 8.44 2.12 1.38
CA LEU A 76 7.53 1.59 2.39
C LEU A 76 6.10 2.13 2.21
N LEU A 77 5.94 3.41 1.90
CA LEU A 77 4.63 4.01 1.60
C LEU A 77 3.99 3.37 0.36
N CYS A 78 4.76 3.19 -0.71
CA CYS A 78 4.25 2.60 -1.94
C CYS A 78 3.97 1.09 -1.78
N LEU A 79 4.77 0.38 -0.98
CA LEU A 79 4.52 -1.02 -0.62
C LEU A 79 3.24 -1.19 0.18
N MET A 80 2.99 -0.32 1.16
CA MET A 80 1.73 -0.29 1.91
C MET A 80 0.54 -0.22 0.94
N LEU A 81 0.56 0.72 -0.01
CA LEU A 81 -0.52 0.92 -0.97
C LEU A 81 -0.64 -0.22 -1.99
N ALA A 82 0.47 -0.70 -2.55
CA ALA A 82 0.47 -1.74 -3.57
C ALA A 82 0.00 -3.11 -3.01
N THR A 83 0.30 -3.38 -1.74
CA THR A 83 -0.04 -4.65 -1.09
C THR A 83 -1.45 -4.70 -0.49
N VAL A 84 -2.24 -3.62 -0.59
CA VAL A 84 -3.65 -3.66 -0.20
C VAL A 84 -4.42 -4.59 -1.15
N PRO A 85 -5.14 -5.62 -0.65
CA PRO A 85 -5.87 -6.56 -1.49
C PRO A 85 -7.26 -6.05 -1.93
N TYR A 86 -7.55 -4.77 -1.70
CA TYR A 86 -8.82 -4.11 -2.04
C TYR A 86 -8.62 -3.08 -3.14
N ARG A 87 -9.55 -3.05 -4.11
CA ARG A 87 -9.48 -2.15 -5.27
C ARG A 87 -9.90 -0.73 -4.89
N GLU A 88 -10.93 -0.64 -4.06
CA GLU A 88 -11.57 0.60 -3.67
C GLU A 88 -11.83 0.58 -2.16
N VAL A 89 -11.78 1.76 -1.55
CA VAL A 89 -12.24 1.95 -0.17
C VAL A 89 -13.51 2.79 -0.16
N PRO A 90 -14.52 2.40 0.63
CA PRO A 90 -15.63 3.31 0.90
C PRO A 90 -15.08 4.49 1.71
N ILE A 91 -15.37 5.71 1.27
CA ILE A 91 -15.12 6.96 1.99
C ILE A 91 -16.48 7.58 2.28
N THR A 92 -16.84 7.61 3.54
CA THR A 92 -18.04 8.35 3.99
C THR A 92 -17.72 9.83 4.07
N ILE A 93 -18.44 10.67 3.30
CA ILE A 93 -18.32 12.13 3.43
C ILE A 93 -19.04 12.57 4.71
N PRO A 94 -18.31 13.04 5.74
CA PRO A 94 -18.93 13.54 6.95
C PRO A 94 -19.73 14.81 6.56
N LEU A 95 -21.02 14.85 6.90
CA LEU A 95 -22.05 15.91 6.66
C LEU A 95 -23.22 15.45 5.77
N ILE A 96 -22.98 14.62 4.76
CA ILE A 96 -24.02 14.21 3.78
C ILE A 96 -24.30 12.71 3.75
N ASN A 97 -23.57 11.91 4.53
CA ASN A 97 -23.68 10.45 4.61
C ASN A 97 -23.66 9.74 3.23
N ILE A 98 -22.95 10.34 2.27
CA ILE A 98 -22.69 9.71 0.97
C ILE A 98 -21.42 8.87 1.12
N VAL A 99 -21.50 7.62 0.67
CA VAL A 99 -20.35 6.71 0.55
C VAL A 99 -19.82 6.80 -0.87
N LEU A 100 -18.58 7.26 -1.03
CA LEU A 100 -17.86 7.25 -2.30
C LEU A 100 -16.86 6.10 -2.30
N TYR A 101 -16.79 5.32 -3.37
CA TYR A 101 -15.76 4.29 -3.52
C TYR A 101 -14.54 4.90 -4.20
N TYR A 102 -13.47 5.09 -3.44
CA TYR A 102 -12.24 5.68 -3.93
C TYR A 102 -11.24 4.60 -4.35
N PRO A 103 -10.73 4.60 -5.59
CA PRO A 103 -9.76 3.61 -6.04
C PRO A 103 -8.42 3.78 -5.31
N LEU A 104 -7.97 2.72 -4.65
CA LEU A 104 -6.69 2.71 -3.93
C LEU A 104 -5.49 2.45 -4.85
N THR A 105 -5.74 1.80 -5.98
CA THR A 105 -4.70 1.44 -6.95
C THR A 105 -5.06 2.02 -8.31
N SER A 106 -4.05 2.53 -9.01
CA SER A 106 -4.16 2.93 -10.42
C SER A 106 -3.85 1.79 -11.40
N ALA A 107 -3.70 0.56 -10.90
CA ALA A 107 -3.53 -0.61 -11.74
C ALA A 107 -4.84 -0.97 -12.44
N ASP A 108 -4.74 -1.48 -13.66
CA ASP A 108 -5.90 -2.05 -14.35
C ASP A 108 -6.40 -3.32 -13.63
N GLU A 109 -7.59 -3.76 -14.00
CA GLU A 109 -8.26 -4.88 -13.32
C GLU A 109 -7.50 -6.20 -13.45
N GLU A 110 -6.92 -6.48 -14.60
CA GLU A 110 -6.16 -7.71 -14.83
C GLU A 110 -4.91 -7.72 -13.94
N THR A 111 -4.15 -6.62 -13.94
CA THR A 111 -2.99 -6.45 -13.06
C THR A 111 -3.39 -6.55 -11.59
N PHE A 112 -4.49 -5.92 -11.17
CA PHE A 112 -4.96 -5.95 -9.79
C PHE A 112 -5.31 -7.37 -9.32
N LEU A 113 -6.09 -8.10 -10.10
CA LEU A 113 -6.51 -9.47 -9.78
C LEU A 113 -5.29 -10.41 -9.73
N LYS A 114 -4.43 -10.35 -10.76
CA LYS A 114 -3.23 -11.18 -10.84
C LYS A 114 -2.24 -10.84 -9.71
N LYS A 115 -2.09 -9.57 -9.36
CA LYS A 115 -1.29 -9.15 -8.21
C LYS A 115 -1.87 -9.76 -6.92
N ASN A 116 -3.17 -9.67 -6.71
CA ASN A 116 -3.83 -10.22 -5.52
C ASN A 116 -3.59 -11.74 -5.39
N ASP A 117 -3.81 -12.50 -6.45
CA ASP A 117 -3.59 -13.96 -6.46
C ASP A 117 -2.13 -14.33 -6.12
N ASN A 118 -1.21 -13.44 -6.48
CA ASN A 118 0.21 -13.64 -6.28
C ASN A 118 0.78 -13.07 -4.98
N LEU A 119 0.00 -12.30 -4.21
CA LEU A 119 0.49 -11.75 -2.94
C LEU A 119 0.89 -12.88 -1.98
N PRO A 120 2.04 -12.77 -1.29
CA PRO A 120 2.41 -13.67 -0.21
C PRO A 120 1.32 -13.70 0.88
N ARG A 121 0.86 -14.91 1.24
CA ARG A 121 -0.24 -15.13 2.20
C ARG A 121 0.09 -16.10 3.33
N TYR A 122 1.20 -16.85 3.24
CA TYR A 122 1.69 -17.71 4.33
C TYR A 122 2.98 -17.10 4.90
N LEU A 123 2.82 -15.99 5.64
CA LEU A 123 3.93 -15.20 6.18
C LEU A 123 4.45 -15.74 7.52
N PHE A 124 3.61 -16.47 8.24
CA PHE A 124 3.86 -16.92 9.60
C PHE A 124 3.57 -18.41 9.76
N ILE A 125 4.13 -19.01 10.81
CA ILE A 125 3.90 -20.43 11.11
C ILE A 125 2.44 -20.76 11.50
N ASP A 126 1.69 -19.76 11.97
CA ASP A 126 0.28 -19.84 12.34
C ASP A 126 -0.63 -19.14 11.31
N SER A 127 -0.11 -18.86 10.10
CA SER A 127 -0.92 -18.32 9.00
C SER A 127 -2.13 -19.22 8.76
N PRO A 128 -3.35 -18.66 8.57
CA PRO A 128 -4.53 -19.46 8.30
C PRO A 128 -4.35 -20.34 7.05
N ASP A 129 -4.64 -21.63 7.17
CA ASP A 129 -4.61 -22.57 6.04
C ASP A 129 -5.90 -22.48 5.22
N ASN A 130 -6.08 -21.34 4.55
CA ASN A 130 -7.18 -21.11 3.62
C ASN A 130 -6.70 -20.27 2.42
N ASP A 131 -7.59 -20.02 1.45
CA ASP A 131 -7.25 -19.31 0.21
C ASP A 131 -6.83 -17.84 0.44
N TYR A 132 -7.22 -17.25 1.58
CA TYR A 132 -6.89 -15.87 1.92
C TYR A 132 -5.58 -15.76 2.71
N GLY A 133 -5.31 -16.68 3.64
CA GLY A 133 -4.15 -16.63 4.52
C GLY A 133 -4.00 -15.28 5.23
N ASP A 134 -2.82 -14.68 5.08
CA ASP A 134 -2.41 -13.37 5.62
C ASP A 134 -2.19 -12.33 4.50
N GLN A 135 -2.97 -12.40 3.42
CA GLN A 135 -2.77 -11.59 2.21
C GLN A 135 -2.77 -10.06 2.48
N ASP A 136 -3.61 -9.57 3.39
CA ASP A 136 -3.67 -8.15 3.80
C ASP A 136 -2.56 -7.73 4.76
N LYS A 137 -1.90 -8.68 5.42
CA LYS A 137 -0.92 -8.40 6.48
C LYS A 137 0.33 -7.70 5.97
N LEU A 138 0.68 -7.85 4.69
CA LEU A 138 1.76 -7.05 4.09
C LEU A 138 1.46 -5.55 4.11
N ALA A 139 0.21 -5.14 3.85
CA ALA A 139 -0.17 -3.73 3.89
C ALA A 139 -0.05 -3.16 5.31
N HIS A 140 -0.51 -3.91 6.32
CA HIS A 140 -0.35 -3.58 7.74
C HIS A 140 1.12 -3.45 8.15
N PHE A 141 1.94 -4.43 7.75
CA PHE A 141 3.37 -4.46 8.05
C PHE A 141 4.09 -3.26 7.46
N PHE A 142 3.95 -3.01 6.15
CA PHE A 142 4.65 -1.91 5.48
C PHE A 142 4.11 -0.54 5.88
N GLY A 143 2.80 -0.40 6.12
CA GLY A 143 2.22 0.82 6.65
C GLY A 143 2.82 1.18 8.01
N SER A 144 2.79 0.23 8.95
CA SER A 144 3.39 0.44 10.28
C SER A 144 4.91 0.70 10.22
N ALA A 145 5.61 0.05 9.29
CA ALA A 145 7.03 0.30 9.05
C ALA A 145 7.29 1.72 8.52
N PHE A 146 6.50 2.19 7.55
CA PHE A 146 6.57 3.56 7.03
C PHE A 146 6.40 4.59 8.16
N LEU A 147 5.35 4.43 8.98
CA LEU A 147 5.10 5.34 10.10
C LEU A 147 6.28 5.40 11.06
N SER A 148 6.81 4.23 11.42
CA SER A 148 7.92 4.16 12.36
C SER A 148 9.22 4.67 11.75
N TYR A 149 9.49 4.39 10.47
CA TYR A 149 10.66 4.87 9.75
C TYR A 149 10.66 6.40 9.61
N GLU A 150 9.53 7.03 9.29
CA GLU A 150 9.41 8.48 9.12
C GLU A 150 9.23 9.27 10.44
N SER A 151 8.91 8.60 11.55
CA SER A 151 8.57 9.21 12.85
C SER A 151 9.66 10.11 13.50
N SER A 152 10.87 10.19 12.92
CA SER A 152 11.90 11.16 13.34
C SER A 152 11.54 12.63 13.01
N ILE A 153 10.50 12.88 12.21
CA ILE A 153 10.02 14.22 11.87
C ILE A 153 8.71 14.48 12.62
N PHE A 154 8.77 15.39 13.59
CA PHE A 154 7.79 15.65 14.65
C PHE A 154 6.40 16.20 14.23
N ASP A 155 5.89 15.89 13.02
CA ASP A 155 4.50 16.24 12.65
C ASP A 155 3.86 15.34 11.57
N LEU A 156 4.23 14.06 11.49
CA LEU A 156 3.53 13.09 10.62
C LEU A 156 2.18 12.64 11.20
N GLY A 157 1.97 12.83 12.52
CA GLY A 157 0.80 12.36 13.26
C GLY A 157 -0.52 13.04 12.85
N LYS A 158 -0.49 14.25 12.31
CA LYS A 158 -1.71 14.94 11.83
C LYS A 158 -2.12 14.53 10.41
N LEU A 159 -1.17 14.31 9.51
CA LEU A 159 -1.46 13.94 8.11
C LEU A 159 -1.87 12.46 8.01
N ILE A 160 -1.17 11.61 8.75
CA ILE A 160 -1.45 10.18 8.81
C ILE A 160 -2.57 9.88 9.78
N GLY A 161 -2.77 10.66 10.84
CA GLY A 161 -3.95 10.58 11.69
C GLY A 161 -5.24 10.67 10.88
N TYR A 162 -5.31 11.60 9.91
CA TYR A 162 -6.45 11.66 8.97
C TYR A 162 -6.52 10.46 8.01
N PHE A 163 -5.39 9.97 7.49
CA PHE A 163 -5.38 8.84 6.56
C PHE A 163 -5.74 7.51 7.27
N VAL A 164 -5.24 7.32 8.48
CA VAL A 164 -5.49 6.17 9.36
C VAL A 164 -6.85 6.27 10.03
N GLU A 165 -7.36 7.43 10.44
CA GLU A 165 -8.76 7.56 10.88
C GLU A 165 -9.71 7.26 9.74
N VAL A 166 -9.48 7.76 8.52
CA VAL A 166 -10.33 7.45 7.37
C VAL A 166 -10.25 5.96 7.02
N PHE A 167 -9.08 5.32 7.08
CA PHE A 167 -8.99 3.88 6.88
C PHE A 167 -9.64 3.10 8.04
N GLU A 168 -9.26 3.36 9.29
CA GLU A 168 -9.80 2.67 10.45
C GLU A 168 -11.30 2.89 10.60
N GLU A 169 -11.86 4.07 10.38
CA GLU A 169 -13.30 4.35 10.49
C GLU A 169 -14.09 3.64 9.39
N ASN A 170 -13.64 3.69 8.13
CA ASN A 170 -14.34 3.02 7.03
C ASN A 170 -14.20 1.49 7.06
N PHE A 171 -13.13 0.94 7.66
CA PHE A 171 -13.02 -0.51 7.90
C PHE A 171 -13.67 -0.95 9.25
N LYS A 172 -13.67 -0.12 10.30
CA LYS A 172 -14.35 -0.39 11.60
C LYS A 172 -15.86 -0.44 11.49
N VAL A 173 -16.46 0.30 10.55
CA VAL A 173 -17.92 0.23 10.32
C VAL A 173 -18.36 -1.18 9.88
N GLN A 174 -17.41 -2.09 9.58
CA GLN A 174 -17.67 -3.52 9.39
C GLN A 174 -16.79 -4.50 10.20
N SER A 175 -15.75 -4.08 10.94
CA SER A 175 -14.76 -5.03 11.50
C SER A 175 -14.74 -5.12 13.03
N LYS A 176 -14.76 -6.37 13.51
CA LYS A 176 -14.32 -6.76 14.86
C LYS A 176 -12.81 -6.54 14.94
N VAL A 177 -12.29 -6.06 16.08
CA VAL A 177 -10.83 -5.92 16.29
C VAL A 177 -10.13 -7.24 15.96
N ASP A 178 -9.25 -7.22 14.96
CA ASP A 178 -8.38 -8.35 14.62
C ASP A 178 -7.05 -8.21 15.37
N TYR A 179 -6.81 -9.11 16.32
CA TYR A 179 -5.56 -9.12 17.09
C TYR A 179 -4.34 -9.46 16.24
N ARG A 180 -4.51 -10.16 15.11
CA ARG A 180 -3.41 -10.46 14.19
C ARG A 180 -2.94 -9.20 13.47
N ASP A 181 -3.85 -8.27 13.13
CA ASP A 181 -3.47 -6.98 12.55
C ASP A 181 -2.63 -6.15 13.53
N LEU A 182 -3.04 -6.11 14.80
CA LEU A 182 -2.29 -5.42 15.86
C LEU A 182 -0.89 -6.04 16.06
N ASP A 183 -0.80 -7.37 16.07
CA ASP A 183 0.48 -8.09 16.18
C ASP A 183 1.38 -7.76 15.00
N VAL A 184 0.88 -7.84 13.76
CA VAL A 184 1.65 -7.52 12.55
C VAL A 184 2.10 -6.05 12.52
N ASN A 185 1.25 -5.12 12.96
CA ASN A 185 1.60 -3.71 13.08
C ASN A 185 2.81 -3.51 14.00
N ASP A 186 2.90 -4.22 15.13
CA ASP A 186 4.03 -4.15 16.06
C ASP A 186 5.35 -4.56 15.38
N TYR A 187 5.32 -5.61 14.56
CA TYR A 187 6.50 -6.05 13.80
C TYR A 187 6.84 -5.11 12.64
N GLY A 188 5.84 -4.51 12.00
CA GLY A 188 6.05 -3.42 11.05
C GLY A 188 6.79 -2.25 11.70
N ARG A 189 6.35 -1.80 12.88
CA ARG A 189 7.03 -0.75 13.66
C ARG A 189 8.47 -1.14 14.00
N LEU A 190 8.69 -2.37 14.43
CA LEU A 190 10.03 -2.89 14.68
C LEU A 190 10.91 -2.82 13.43
N PHE A 191 10.41 -3.29 12.28
CA PHE A 191 11.11 -3.24 11.00
C PHE A 191 11.50 -1.81 10.62
N GLY A 192 10.53 -0.88 10.63
CA GLY A 192 10.76 0.53 10.30
C GLY A 192 11.79 1.19 11.23
N ASN A 193 11.79 0.87 12.52
CA ASN A 193 12.80 1.38 13.45
C ASN A 193 14.20 0.83 13.17
N LEU A 194 14.31 -0.47 12.88
CA LEU A 194 15.59 -1.11 12.59
C LEU A 194 16.21 -0.58 11.30
N LEU A 195 15.39 -0.28 10.29
CA LEU A 195 15.84 0.31 9.02
C LEU A 195 16.54 1.67 9.18
N LYS A 196 16.25 2.43 10.24
CA LYS A 196 16.98 3.68 10.56
C LYS A 196 18.46 3.44 10.89
N SER A 197 18.78 2.26 11.43
CA SER A 197 20.13 1.88 11.82
C SER A 197 20.82 0.96 10.81
N ASP A 198 20.06 0.13 10.11
CA ASP A 198 20.55 -0.83 9.12
C ASP A 198 19.52 -0.99 7.99
N SER A 199 19.79 -0.36 6.86
CA SER A 199 18.94 -0.40 5.66
C SER A 199 18.96 -1.74 4.91
N THR A 200 19.82 -2.67 5.31
CA THR A 200 19.96 -4.00 4.66
C THR A 200 19.05 -5.06 5.25
N ILE A 201 18.27 -4.72 6.27
CA ILE A 201 17.32 -5.63 6.90
C ILE A 201 16.17 -5.93 5.92
N LEU A 202 15.78 -7.19 5.88
CA LEU A 202 14.73 -7.69 5.00
C LEU A 202 13.47 -8.08 5.81
N PRO A 203 12.26 -7.94 5.23
CA PRO A 203 11.00 -8.30 5.90
C PRO A 203 10.98 -9.72 6.50
N SER A 204 11.49 -10.71 5.77
CA SER A 204 11.47 -12.12 6.18
C SER A 204 12.15 -12.37 7.52
N LYS A 205 13.21 -11.60 7.85
CA LYS A 205 13.90 -11.68 9.13
C LYS A 205 12.96 -11.33 10.29
N ILE A 206 12.08 -10.35 10.07
CA ILE A 206 11.12 -9.88 11.06
C ILE A 206 9.94 -10.85 11.17
N PHE A 207 9.45 -11.37 10.05
CA PHE A 207 8.42 -12.41 10.03
C PHE A 207 8.88 -13.72 10.71
N LEU A 208 10.15 -14.10 10.53
CA LEU A 208 10.76 -15.23 11.23
C LEU A 208 10.85 -14.96 12.73
N LEU A 209 11.31 -13.78 13.14
CA LEU A 209 11.35 -13.37 14.55
C LEU A 209 9.95 -13.46 15.20
N ARG A 210 8.92 -13.01 14.49
CA ARG A 210 7.53 -13.11 14.92
C ARG A 210 7.10 -14.56 15.12
N SER A 211 7.41 -15.42 14.15
CA SER A 211 7.10 -16.86 14.21
C SER A 211 7.81 -17.56 15.38
N LEU A 212 9.07 -17.20 15.66
CA LEU A 212 9.80 -17.71 16.83
C LEU A 212 9.18 -17.25 18.15
N ARG A 213 8.72 -15.99 18.22
CA ARG A 213 8.01 -15.48 19.40
C ARG A 213 6.68 -16.22 19.61
N PHE A 214 5.93 -16.49 18.54
CA PHE A 214 4.69 -17.27 18.60
C PHE A 214 4.96 -18.67 19.19
N LEU A 215 5.97 -19.37 18.68
CA LEU A 215 6.35 -20.70 19.20
C LEU A 215 6.72 -20.64 20.68
N ARG A 216 7.51 -19.64 21.11
CA ARG A 216 7.91 -19.48 22.51
C ARG A 216 6.73 -19.28 23.47
N VAL A 217 5.65 -18.64 23.01
CA VAL A 217 4.46 -18.37 23.83
C VAL A 217 3.52 -19.57 23.85
N THR A 218 3.57 -20.41 22.81
CA THR A 218 2.61 -21.50 22.59
C THR A 218 3.12 -22.86 23.07
N LEU A 219 4.44 -23.08 23.03
CA LEU A 219 5.15 -24.27 23.55
C LEU A 219 5.58 -24.08 25.00
#